data_AF-A0A370UCZ7-F1
#
_entry.id   AF-A0A370UCZ7-F1
#
_cell.length_a   1.000
_cell.length_b   1.000
_cell.length_c   1.000
_cell.angle_alpha   90.00
_cell.angle_beta   90.00
_cell.angle_gamma   90.00
#
_symmetry.space_group_name_H-M   'P 1'
#
loop_
_entity.id
_entity.type
_entity.pdbx_description
1 polymer ?
#
loop_
_entity_poly.entity_id
_entity_poly.type
_entity_poly.pdbx_seq_one_letter_code
_entity_poly.pdbx_strand_id
1 'polypeptide(L)'
;MTKCAIQKITKSIVAIAVAMFGAGAMAQTPDACTDKLERYLATLEKNVASEYISPRQKEASQKLIDKAKRLRADEEFVYTDCAVFDKLLF
;
A
#
# COMPACT_ATOMS: atom_id res chain seq x y z
N MET A 1 -25.24 69.51 1.98
CA MET A 1 -24.12 69.01 2.83
C MET A 1 -24.74 68.05 3.83
N THR A 2 -24.48 66.76 3.94
CA THR A 2 -23.52 65.85 3.30
C THR A 2 -24.11 64.45 3.53
N LYS A 3 -24.01 63.56 2.54
CA LYS A 3 -24.46 62.16 2.61
C LYS A 3 -23.55 61.40 3.59
N CYS A 4 -24.10 60.65 4.54
CA CYS A 4 -23.37 59.54 5.15
C CYS A 4 -24.07 58.24 4.79
N ALA A 5 -23.65 57.72 3.64
CA ALA A 5 -23.97 56.39 3.17
C ALA A 5 -23.26 55.35 4.03
N ILE A 6 -24.04 54.33 4.42
CA ILE A 6 -23.72 52.89 4.35
C ILE A 6 -22.22 52.60 4.17
N GLN A 7 -21.55 52.16 5.24
CA GLN A 7 -20.25 51.53 5.12
C GLN A 7 -20.19 50.21 5.89
N LYS A 8 -20.77 49.22 5.23
CA LYS A 8 -20.25 47.85 5.03
C LYS A 8 -19.64 47.17 6.26
N ILE A 9 -20.50 46.35 6.88
CA ILE A 9 -20.16 45.19 7.71
C ILE A 9 -18.95 44.48 7.09
N THR A 10 -17.82 44.62 7.76
CA THR A 10 -16.54 44.03 7.38
C THR A 10 -16.67 42.52 7.52
N LYS A 11 -16.87 41.86 6.37
CA LYS A 11 -16.79 40.41 6.24
C LYS A 11 -15.34 39.96 6.46
N SER A 12 -14.95 39.74 7.71
CA SER A 12 -13.78 38.93 8.01
C SER A 12 -14.17 37.47 7.89
N ILE A 13 -14.26 37.00 6.64
CA ILE A 13 -14.25 35.57 6.32
C ILE A 13 -12.81 35.13 6.57
N VAL A 14 -12.56 34.58 7.77
CA VAL A 14 -11.33 33.84 8.05
C VAL A 14 -11.31 32.67 7.06
N ALA A 15 -10.38 32.75 6.11
CA ALA A 15 -10.12 31.69 5.16
C ALA A 15 -9.56 30.50 5.94
N ILE A 16 -10.44 29.55 6.30
CA ILE A 16 -10.03 28.21 6.69
C ILE A 16 -9.48 27.58 5.42
N ALA A 17 -8.16 27.64 5.25
CA ALA A 17 -7.46 26.83 4.28
C ALA A 17 -7.68 25.37 4.67
N VAL A 18 -8.70 24.76 4.08
CA VAL A 18 -8.86 23.31 4.00
C VAL A 18 -7.61 22.82 3.28
N ALA A 19 -6.65 22.28 4.03
CA ALA A 19 -5.56 21.49 3.49
C ALA A 19 -6.19 20.24 2.88
N MET A 20 -6.57 20.36 1.61
CA MET A 20 -7.03 19.26 0.78
C MET A 20 -5.88 18.25 0.67
N PHE A 21 -6.17 17.02 1.09
CA PHE A 21 -5.72 15.79 0.45
C PHE A 21 -4.29 15.79 -0.08
N GLY A 22 -3.35 15.48 0.81
CA GLY A 22 -2.12 14.78 0.44
C GLY A 22 -2.31 13.27 0.54
N ALA A 23 -3.37 12.72 -0.06
CA ALA A 23 -3.50 11.28 -0.30
C ALA A 23 -3.22 11.02 -1.78
N GLY A 24 -2.14 10.29 -2.05
CA GLY A 24 -1.68 9.97 -3.41
C GLY A 24 -0.74 11.05 -3.96
N ALA A 25 0.49 10.79 -4.38
CA ALA A 25 1.08 9.55 -4.79
C ALA A 25 2.54 9.56 -4.34
N MET A 26 2.91 8.63 -3.46
CA MET A 26 4.22 8.01 -3.62
C MET A 26 4.10 7.31 -4.97
N ALA A 27 4.59 7.97 -6.02
CA ALA A 27 4.70 7.41 -7.34
C ALA A 27 5.56 6.15 -7.18
N GLN A 28 4.88 5.02 -7.05
CA GLN A 28 5.44 3.70 -7.14
C GLN A 28 6.12 3.68 -8.50
N THR A 29 7.45 3.78 -8.50
CA THR A 29 8.22 3.18 -9.57
C THR A 29 7.63 1.78 -9.77
N PRO A 30 7.39 1.31 -11.00
CA PRO A 30 7.03 -0.09 -11.18
C PRO A 30 8.20 -0.88 -10.58
N ASP A 31 8.02 -1.32 -9.33
CA ASP A 31 9.07 -1.98 -8.59
C ASP A 31 9.36 -3.23 -9.40
N ALA A 32 10.56 -3.34 -9.97
CA ALA A 32 10.96 -4.52 -10.73
C ALA A 32 10.78 -5.83 -9.91
N CYS A 33 10.56 -5.70 -8.61
CA CYS A 33 10.24 -6.76 -7.68
C CYS A 33 8.77 -7.19 -7.65
N THR A 34 7.80 -6.36 -8.06
CA THR A 34 6.38 -6.73 -8.05
C THR A 34 6.15 -7.96 -8.92
N ASP A 35 6.57 -7.91 -10.18
CA ASP A 35 6.50 -9.06 -11.10
C ASP A 35 7.24 -10.29 -10.56
N LYS A 36 8.39 -10.06 -9.90
CA LYS A 36 9.21 -11.14 -9.34
C LYS A 36 8.53 -11.80 -8.15
N LEU A 37 7.95 -11.01 -7.26
CA LEU A 37 7.22 -11.46 -6.09
C LEU A 37 5.96 -12.21 -6.53
N GLU A 38 5.20 -11.68 -7.48
CA GLU A 38 4.00 -12.34 -8.01
C GLU A 38 4.32 -13.68 -8.67
N ARG A 39 5.37 -13.74 -9.51
CA ARG A 39 5.82 -15.01 -10.10
C ARG A 39 6.23 -16.03 -9.05
N TYR A 40 6.90 -15.58 -7.99
CA TYR A 40 7.30 -16.44 -6.89
C TYR A 40 6.08 -16.96 -6.13
N LEU A 41 5.15 -16.10 -5.74
CA LEU A 41 3.90 -16.48 -5.08
C LEU A 41 3.08 -17.44 -5.94
N ALA A 42 2.95 -17.18 -7.24
CA ALA A 42 2.26 -18.08 -8.18
C ALA A 42 2.92 -19.47 -8.25
N THR A 43 4.25 -19.54 -8.10
CA THR A 43 4.96 -20.82 -8.04
C THR A 43 4.65 -21.57 -6.74
N LEU A 44 4.61 -20.86 -5.61
CA LEU A 44 4.22 -21.44 -4.33
C LEU A 44 2.78 -21.97 -4.36
N GLU A 45 1.85 -21.22 -4.96
CA GLU A 45 0.45 -21.64 -5.12
C GLU A 45 0.35 -22.92 -5.96
N LYS A 46 1.11 -23.01 -7.06
CA LYS A 46 1.20 -24.23 -7.86
C LYS A 46 1.76 -25.41 -7.05
N ASN A 47 2.74 -25.18 -6.19
CA ASN A 47 3.29 -26.24 -5.33
C ASN A 47 2.25 -26.75 -4.34
N VAL A 48 1.46 -25.86 -3.73
CA VAL A 48 0.36 -26.22 -2.82
C VAL A 48 -0.69 -27.06 -3.56
N ALA A 49 -1.07 -26.65 -4.76
CA ALA A 49 -2.07 -27.34 -5.59
C ALA A 49 -1.58 -28.66 -6.23
N SER A 50 -0.26 -28.86 -6.37
CA SER A 50 0.31 -30.01 -7.09
C SER A 50 0.16 -31.32 -6.34
N GLU A 51 -0.34 -32.37 -6.98
CA GLU A 51 -0.41 -33.72 -6.40
C GLU A 51 0.97 -34.40 -6.25
N TYR A 52 1.99 -33.86 -6.94
CA TYR A 52 3.34 -34.44 -7.00
C TYR A 52 4.31 -33.88 -5.95
N ILE A 53 3.87 -32.91 -5.14
CA ILE A 53 4.68 -32.28 -4.10
C ILE A 53 4.33 -32.89 -2.74
N SER A 54 5.35 -33.18 -1.93
CA SER A 54 5.15 -33.78 -0.62
C SER A 54 4.35 -32.84 0.30
N PRO A 55 3.51 -33.38 1.22
CA PRO A 55 2.71 -32.55 2.14
C PRO A 55 3.54 -31.50 2.90
N ARG A 56 4.76 -31.86 3.32
CA ARG A 56 5.68 -30.95 4.03
C ARG A 56 6.13 -29.77 3.16
N GLN A 57 6.36 -30.00 1.87
CA GLN A 57 6.73 -28.93 0.93
C GLN A 57 5.54 -28.02 0.60
N LYS A 58 4.32 -28.59 0.54
CA LYS A 58 3.09 -27.80 0.43
C LYS A 58 2.91 -26.90 1.63
N GLU A 59 3.08 -27.44 2.84
CA GLU A 59 2.97 -26.67 4.07
C GLU A 59 4.01 -25.53 4.13
N ALA A 60 5.25 -25.79 3.73
CA ALA A 60 6.28 -24.75 3.64
C ALA A 60 5.88 -23.65 2.62
N SER A 61 5.36 -24.05 1.46
CA SER A 61 4.89 -23.12 0.43
C SER A 61 3.73 -22.26 0.93
N GLN A 62 2.77 -22.88 1.63
CA GLN A 62 1.63 -22.17 2.25
C GLN A 62 2.09 -21.15 3.31
N LYS A 63 3.05 -21.52 4.17
CA LYS A 63 3.61 -20.61 5.18
C LYS A 63 4.25 -19.37 4.55
N LEU A 64 4.91 -19.51 3.41
CA LEU A 64 5.51 -18.39 2.68
C LEU A 64 4.45 -17.48 2.05
N ILE A 65 3.39 -18.07 1.46
CA ILE A 65 2.23 -17.31 0.96
C ILE A 65 1.59 -16.49 2.08
N ASP A 66 1.36 -17.13 3.24
CA ASP A 66 0.74 -16.47 4.38
C ASP A 66 1.65 -15.38 4.97
N LYS A 67 2.98 -15.59 5.00
CA LYS A 67 3.96 -14.56 5.41
C LYS A 67 3.90 -13.36 4.48
N ALA A 68 3.85 -13.58 3.16
CA ALA A 68 3.75 -12.49 2.18
C ALA A 68 2.47 -11.67 2.35
N LYS A 69 1.33 -12.34 2.58
CA LYS A 69 0.04 -11.68 2.87
C LYS A 69 0.11 -10.83 4.14
N ARG A 70 0.71 -11.36 5.21
CA ARG A 70 0.89 -10.61 6.46
C ARG A 70 1.76 -9.37 6.26
N LEU A 71 2.88 -9.50 5.54
CA LEU A 71 3.77 -8.36 5.26
C LEU A 71 3.10 -7.29 4.39
N ARG A 72 2.24 -7.68 3.46
CA ARG A 72 1.47 -6.73 2.63
C ARG A 72 0.32 -6.06 3.39
N ALA A 73 -0.22 -6.72 4.40
CA ALA A 73 -1.32 -6.23 5.22
C ALA A 73 -0.84 -5.50 6.49
N ASP A 74 0.47 -5.36 6.68
CA ASP A 74 1.05 -4.67 7.82
C ASP A 74 0.76 -3.16 7.69
N GLU A 75 -0.04 -2.63 8.61
CA GLU A 75 -0.41 -1.22 8.66
C GLU A 75 0.64 -0.37 9.41
N GLU A 76 1.50 -1.00 10.20
CA GLU A 76 2.60 -0.35 10.92
C GLU A 76 3.79 -0.12 9.98
N PHE A 77 4.03 -1.04 9.06
CA PHE A 77 5.11 -0.95 8.07
C PHE A 77 4.58 -1.17 6.65
N VAL A 78 4.59 -0.11 5.83
CA VAL A 78 4.33 -0.25 4.39
C VAL A 78 5.54 -0.86 3.71
N TYR A 79 5.56 -2.19 3.59
CA TYR A 79 6.61 -2.91 2.87
C TYR A 79 6.41 -2.78 1.35
N THR A 80 7.46 -2.36 0.65
CA THR A 80 7.52 -2.48 -0.81
C THR A 80 7.59 -3.96 -1.21
N ASP A 81 7.19 -4.29 -2.45
CA ASP A 81 7.25 -5.67 -2.91
C ASP A 81 8.68 -6.24 -2.90
N CYS A 82 9.70 -5.39 -3.08
CA CYS A 82 11.10 -5.78 -2.88
C CYS A 82 11.38 -6.20 -1.43
N ALA A 83 10.94 -5.39 -0.46
CA ALA A 83 11.16 -5.67 0.96
C ALA A 83 10.38 -6.92 1.41
N VAL A 84 9.17 -7.13 0.89
CA VAL A 84 8.40 -8.36 1.10
C VAL A 84 9.20 -9.56 0.56
N PHE A 85 9.70 -9.47 -0.67
CA PHE A 85 10.45 -10.55 -1.30
C PHE A 85 11.73 -10.91 -0.53
N ASP A 86 12.50 -9.91 -0.11
CA ASP A 86 13.70 -10.13 0.72
C ASP A 86 13.36 -10.80 2.05
N LYS A 87 12.26 -10.41 2.70
CA LYS A 87 11.79 -11.06 3.93
C LYS A 87 11.26 -12.48 3.74
N LEU A 88 11.00 -12.93 2.51
CA LEU A 88 10.58 -14.31 2.23
C LEU A 88 11.77 -15.26 2.01
N LEU A 89 12.89 -14.74 1.53
CA LEU A 89 14.09 -15.52 1.22
C LEU A 89 15.05 -15.72 2.41
N PHE A 90 14.78 -15.05 3.54
CA PHE A 90 15.57 -15.11 4.79
C PHE A 90 14.65 -15.22 6.02
#